data_AF-A0AAU6BZW4-F1
#
_entry.id   AF-A0AAU6BZW4-F1
#
_cell.length_a   1.000
_cell.length_b   1.000
_cell.length_c   1.000
_cell.angle_alpha   90.00
_cell.angle_beta   90.00
_cell.angle_gamma   90.00
#
_symmetry.space_group_name_H-M   'P 1'
#
loop_
_entity.id
_entity.type
_entity.pdbx_description
1 polymer ?
#
loop_
_entity_poly.entity_id
_entity_poly.type
_entity_poly.pdbx_seq_one_letter_code
_entity_poly.pdbx_strand_id
1 'polypeptide(L)'
;MRLPALTARPVHRFAGLVRGHPVIAATTAALLLAAVTLTVLLTGGQRAQPRAANVSGNFRACLLVTPAGATDARLSQASWQGMQDAAQSGGVNAQRFPTPTIDTKAALPYFNGAVQHHCELIVTVGTGMKPATEAAARANPHQNFVIIGATSARPHIAAIAAPDDPAKEQAGKELAKKVSAFITARR
;
A
#
# COMPACT_ATOMS: atom_id res chain seq x y z
N MET A 1 26.94 33.60 2.46
CA MET A 1 27.94 32.67 1.88
C MET A 1 27.67 32.54 0.39
N ARG A 2 28.59 33.01 -0.45
CA ARG A 2 28.47 33.02 -1.92
C ARG A 2 29.25 31.83 -2.49
N LEU A 3 28.58 30.98 -3.26
CA LEU A 3 29.21 29.88 -4.03
C LEU A 3 29.96 30.47 -5.23
N PRO A 4 31.19 30.02 -5.55
CA PRO A 4 31.91 30.50 -6.72
C PRO A 4 31.33 29.91 -8.01
N ALA A 5 31.23 30.76 -9.03
CA ALA A 5 30.76 30.44 -10.36
C ALA A 5 31.77 29.52 -11.10
N LEU A 6 31.31 28.35 -11.53
CA LEU A 6 32.03 27.48 -12.46
C LEU A 6 31.91 28.06 -13.87
N THR A 7 32.99 28.70 -14.34
CA THR A 7 33.13 29.17 -15.71
C THR A 7 33.30 27.98 -16.66
N ALA A 8 32.31 27.72 -17.51
CA ALA A 8 32.43 26.77 -18.60
C ALA A 8 33.41 27.31 -19.66
N ARG A 9 34.53 26.62 -19.87
CA ARG A 9 35.44 26.90 -20.99
C ARG A 9 34.88 26.26 -22.27
N PRO A 10 34.92 26.95 -23.42
CA PRO A 10 34.44 26.40 -24.68
C PRO A 10 35.44 25.34 -25.15
N VAL A 11 35.01 24.08 -25.23
CA VAL A 11 35.80 23.04 -25.88
C VAL A 11 35.67 23.28 -27.38
N HIS A 12 36.77 23.75 -27.97
CA HIS A 12 36.91 23.90 -29.42
C HIS A 12 36.57 22.58 -30.12
N ARG A 13 35.77 22.71 -31.19
CA ARG A 13 35.44 21.66 -32.15
C ARG A 13 36.72 20.96 -32.61
N PHE A 14 36.96 19.74 -32.14
CA PHE A 14 37.80 18.77 -32.84
C PHE A 14 36.96 18.08 -33.92
N ALA A 15 36.61 18.85 -34.95
CA ALA A 15 36.15 18.29 -36.21
C ALA A 15 37.40 17.93 -37.03
N GLY A 16 37.83 16.67 -36.93
CA GLY A 16 38.82 16.14 -37.87
C GLY A 16 39.71 15.06 -37.30
N LEU A 17 39.19 13.83 -37.17
CA LEU A 17 39.97 12.61 -37.47
C LEU A 17 39.09 11.35 -37.49
N VAL A 18 38.10 11.28 -38.38
CA VAL A 18 37.51 9.98 -38.74
C VAL A 18 37.53 9.84 -40.26
N ARG A 19 38.74 9.78 -40.80
CA ARG A 19 39.01 9.25 -42.15
C ARG A 19 39.85 8.00 -41.94
N GLY A 20 39.26 6.82 -42.14
CA GLY A 20 40.09 5.65 -42.45
C GLY A 20 39.59 4.25 -42.10
N HIS A 21 38.81 4.01 -41.04
CA HIS A 21 38.58 2.61 -40.59
C HIS A 21 37.16 2.34 -40.07
N PRO A 22 36.26 1.75 -40.89
CA PRO A 22 34.87 1.48 -40.49
C PRO A 22 34.76 0.47 -39.34
N VAL A 23 35.82 -0.31 -39.08
CA VAL A 23 35.86 -1.37 -38.06
C VAL A 23 36.04 -0.81 -36.63
N ILE A 24 36.72 0.33 -36.46
CA ILE A 24 37.02 0.92 -35.14
C ILE A 24 35.83 1.75 -34.61
N ALA A 25 35.04 2.34 -35.51
CA ALA A 25 33.79 3.02 -35.14
C ALA A 25 32.67 2.04 -34.73
N ALA A 26 32.64 0.85 -35.34
CA ALA A 26 31.62 -0.16 -35.05
C ALA A 26 31.80 -0.82 -33.66
N THR A 27 33.05 -1.02 -33.22
CA THR A 27 33.37 -1.71 -31.95
C THR A 27 33.06 -0.85 -30.72
N THR A 28 33.31 0.45 -30.78
CA THR A 28 32.98 1.39 -29.70
C THR A 28 31.47 1.60 -29.54
N ALA A 29 30.72 1.66 -30.64
CA ALA A 29 29.25 1.69 -30.61
C ALA A 29 28.65 0.40 -30.02
N ALA A 30 29.18 -0.77 -30.40
CA ALA A 30 28.72 -2.06 -29.90
C ALA A 30 28.99 -2.25 -28.39
N LEU A 31 30.16 -1.79 -27.90
CA LEU A 31 30.51 -1.83 -26.47
C LEU A 31 29.63 -0.90 -25.62
N LEU A 32 29.29 0.28 -26.13
CA LEU A 32 28.37 1.20 -25.45
C LEU A 32 26.94 0.65 -25.40
N LEU A 33 26.46 0.03 -26.48
CA LEU A 33 25.16 -0.64 -26.52
C LEU A 33 25.10 -1.85 -25.56
N ALA A 34 26.16 -2.65 -25.50
CA ALA A 34 26.28 -3.77 -24.57
C ALA A 34 26.31 -3.31 -23.09
N ALA A 35 26.99 -2.20 -22.79
CA ALA A 35 27.02 -1.63 -21.44
C ALA A 35 25.65 -1.06 -21.01
N VAL A 36 24.94 -0.37 -21.91
CA VAL A 36 23.60 0.18 -21.61
C VAL A 36 22.58 -0.96 -21.42
N THR A 37 22.61 -1.98 -22.28
CA THR A 37 21.73 -3.16 -22.13
C THR A 37 22.03 -3.91 -20.82
N LEU A 38 23.30 -4.16 -20.50
CA LEU A 38 23.70 -4.79 -19.24
C LEU A 38 23.26 -3.96 -18.01
N THR A 39 23.30 -2.63 -18.09
CA THR A 39 22.84 -1.74 -17.01
C THR A 39 21.32 -1.82 -16.83
N VAL A 40 20.54 -1.89 -17.92
CA VAL A 40 19.07 -2.05 -17.87
C VAL A 40 18.67 -3.45 -17.33
N LEU A 41 19.45 -4.47 -17.65
CA LEU A 41 19.29 -5.84 -17.16
C LEU A 41 19.66 -5.97 -15.66
N LEU A 42 20.74 -5.33 -15.22
CA LEU A 42 21.21 -5.37 -13.82
C LEU A 42 20.40 -4.47 -12.89
N THR A 43 19.91 -3.33 -13.38
CA THR A 43 19.05 -2.41 -12.60
C THR A 43 17.57 -2.78 -12.65
N GLY A 44 17.22 -3.83 -13.39
CA GLY A 44 15.90 -4.44 -13.44
C GLY A 44 14.83 -3.37 -13.45
N GLY A 45 14.72 -2.64 -14.57
CA GLY A 45 13.89 -1.45 -14.72
C GLY A 45 12.65 -1.55 -13.86
N GLN A 46 12.68 -0.86 -12.72
CA GLN A 46 11.62 -0.87 -11.73
C GLN A 46 10.43 -0.24 -12.43
N ARG A 47 9.61 -1.07 -13.08
CA ARG A 47 8.30 -0.65 -13.57
C ARG A 47 7.59 -0.20 -12.30
N ALA A 48 7.50 1.12 -12.11
CA ALA A 48 6.70 1.69 -11.04
C ALA A 48 5.31 1.06 -11.22
N GLN A 49 4.96 0.14 -10.32
CA GLN A 49 3.65 -0.47 -10.35
C GLN A 49 2.65 0.70 -10.20
N PRO A 50 1.58 0.72 -11.01
CA PRO A 50 0.55 1.74 -10.87
C PRO A 50 0.05 1.72 -9.41
N ARG A 51 0.31 2.80 -8.67
CA ARG A 51 -0.22 3.01 -7.31
C ARG A 51 -1.31 4.05 -7.39
N ALA A 52 -2.39 3.84 -6.65
CA ALA A 52 -3.49 4.78 -6.62
C ALA A 52 -3.07 6.06 -5.89
N ALA A 53 -2.95 7.17 -6.61
CA ALA A 53 -2.66 8.46 -5.99
C ALA A 53 -3.79 8.88 -5.04
N ASN A 54 -3.45 9.26 -3.80
CA ASN A 54 -4.42 9.82 -2.86
C ASN A 54 -4.60 11.32 -3.10
N VAL A 55 -5.34 11.67 -4.16
CA VAL A 55 -5.56 13.06 -4.59
C VAL A 55 -6.22 13.91 -3.50
N SER A 56 -7.08 13.31 -2.69
CA SER A 56 -7.79 14.02 -1.62
C SER A 56 -6.93 14.39 -0.40
N GLY A 57 -5.77 13.74 -0.22
CA GLY A 57 -4.97 13.85 1.00
C GLY A 57 -5.63 13.29 2.28
N ASN A 58 -6.90 12.90 2.23
CA ASN A 58 -7.64 12.34 3.36
C ASN A 58 -7.01 11.03 3.85
N PHE A 59 -7.20 10.74 5.13
CA PHE A 59 -6.85 9.44 5.68
C PHE A 59 -7.60 8.35 4.91
N ARG A 60 -6.98 7.22 4.60
CA ARG A 60 -7.72 6.10 3.97
C ARG A 60 -7.81 4.90 4.88
N ALA A 61 -9.03 4.44 5.10
CA ALA A 61 -9.32 3.22 5.81
C ALA A 61 -10.01 2.20 4.88
N CYS A 62 -9.49 0.99 4.83
CA CYS A 62 -9.96 -0.06 3.92
C CYS A 62 -10.43 -1.26 4.70
N LEU A 63 -11.70 -1.63 4.50
CA LEU A 63 -12.33 -2.78 5.11
C LEU A 63 -12.25 -3.97 4.15
N LEU A 64 -11.47 -4.99 4.52
CA LEU A 64 -11.46 -6.28 3.82
C LEU A 64 -12.71 -7.06 4.25
N VAL A 65 -13.68 -7.14 3.33
CA VAL A 65 -14.99 -7.76 3.58
C VAL A 65 -14.94 -9.20 3.08
N THR A 66 -15.19 -10.16 3.98
CA THR A 66 -15.29 -11.59 3.65
C THR A 66 -16.50 -11.87 2.75
N PRO A 67 -16.59 -13.05 2.08
CA PRO A 67 -17.72 -13.38 1.21
C PRO A 67 -19.07 -13.26 1.91
N ALA A 68 -20.12 -12.92 1.15
CA ALA A 68 -21.49 -13.03 1.62
C ALA A 68 -21.80 -14.48 2.02
N GLY A 69 -22.43 -14.68 3.18
CA GLY A 69 -22.71 -16.01 3.76
C GLY A 69 -21.60 -16.56 4.67
N ALA A 70 -20.48 -15.86 4.84
CA ALA A 70 -19.55 -16.16 5.92
C ALA A 70 -20.21 -15.97 7.30
N THR A 71 -19.75 -16.72 8.30
CA THR A 71 -20.25 -16.67 9.69
C THR A 71 -20.35 -15.25 10.27
N ASP A 72 -19.50 -14.34 9.80
CA ASP A 72 -19.39 -12.96 10.27
C ASP A 72 -20.05 -11.92 9.34
N ALA A 73 -21.02 -12.32 8.51
CA ALA A 73 -21.69 -11.40 7.57
C ALA A 73 -22.33 -10.19 8.27
N ARG A 74 -23.06 -10.40 9.38
CA ARG A 74 -23.66 -9.32 10.17
C ARG A 74 -22.61 -8.38 10.75
N LEU A 75 -21.51 -8.93 11.26
CA LEU A 75 -20.40 -8.13 11.78
C LEU A 75 -19.72 -7.33 10.67
N SER A 76 -19.58 -7.91 9.48
CA SER A 76 -19.02 -7.22 8.31
C SER A 76 -19.91 -6.06 7.86
N GLN A 77 -21.23 -6.24 7.89
CA GLN A 77 -22.18 -5.16 7.62
C GLN A 77 -22.09 -4.04 8.65
N ALA A 78 -22.09 -4.37 9.94
CA ALA A 78 -21.94 -3.38 11.01
C ALA A 78 -20.59 -2.65 10.95
N SER A 79 -19.51 -3.36 10.63
CA SER A 79 -18.18 -2.78 10.43
C SER A 79 -18.18 -1.80 9.26
N TRP A 80 -18.85 -2.15 8.15
CA TRP A 80 -18.98 -1.21 7.05
C TRP A 80 -19.81 0.02 7.43
N GLN A 81 -20.89 -0.16 8.19
CA GLN A 81 -21.67 0.98 8.68
C GLN A 81 -20.80 1.93 9.49
N GLY A 82 -20.02 1.42 10.44
CA GLY A 82 -19.08 2.23 11.23
C GLY A 82 -18.06 2.99 10.38
N MET A 83 -17.55 2.37 9.31
CA MET A 83 -16.64 3.03 8.37
C MET A 83 -17.32 4.17 7.60
N GLN A 84 -18.60 4.01 7.24
CA GLN A 84 -19.38 5.07 6.60
C GLN A 84 -19.66 6.22 7.57
N ASP A 85 -20.01 5.91 8.82
CA ASP A 85 -20.26 6.92 9.85
C ASP A 85 -18.98 7.76 10.12
N ALA A 86 -17.80 7.11 10.11
CA ALA A 86 -16.52 7.81 10.18
C ALA A 86 -16.28 8.72 8.96
N ALA A 87 -16.60 8.24 7.75
CA ALA A 87 -16.48 9.04 6.52
C ALA A 87 -17.41 10.26 6.52
N GLN A 88 -18.63 10.13 7.06
CA GLN A 88 -19.56 11.25 7.25
C GLN A 88 -19.03 12.31 8.22
N SER A 89 -18.25 11.89 9.23
CA SER A 89 -17.58 12.79 10.17
C SER A 89 -16.40 13.54 9.54
N GLY A 90 -15.99 13.16 8.32
CA GLY A 90 -14.96 13.82 7.53
C GLY A 90 -13.53 13.36 7.81
N GLY A 91 -12.61 13.75 6.92
CA GLY A 91 -11.18 13.47 7.07
C GLY A 91 -10.75 12.03 6.75
N VAL A 92 -11.68 11.15 6.36
CA VAL A 92 -11.39 9.77 5.93
C VAL A 92 -12.12 9.38 4.66
N ASN A 93 -11.41 8.69 3.78
CA ASN A 93 -11.98 7.93 2.67
C ASN A 93 -12.11 6.47 3.11
N ALA A 94 -13.34 6.02 3.36
CA ALA A 94 -13.63 4.62 3.65
C ALA A 94 -13.81 3.82 2.35
N GLN A 95 -13.16 2.65 2.24
CA GLN A 95 -13.28 1.77 1.08
C GLN A 95 -13.60 0.34 1.49
N ARG A 96 -14.49 -0.32 0.76
CA ARG A 96 -14.67 -1.78 0.86
C ARG A 96 -13.74 -2.48 -0.12
N PHE A 97 -13.08 -3.52 0.36
CA PHE A 97 -12.27 -4.43 -0.42
C PHE A 97 -12.88 -5.84 -0.32
N PRO A 98 -13.70 -6.25 -1.30
CA PRO A 98 -14.23 -7.61 -1.34
C PRO A 98 -13.09 -8.62 -1.36
N THR A 99 -13.09 -9.52 -0.38
CA THR A 99 -12.10 -10.59 -0.22
C THR A 99 -12.84 -11.91 -0.27
N PRO A 100 -12.81 -12.64 -1.40
CA PRO A 100 -13.64 -13.82 -1.65
C PRO A 100 -13.15 -15.08 -0.91
N THR A 101 -12.26 -14.95 0.07
CA THR A 101 -11.62 -16.07 0.76
C THR A 101 -11.19 -15.67 2.17
N ILE A 102 -11.13 -16.66 3.06
CA ILE A 102 -10.52 -16.54 4.38
C ILE A 102 -9.26 -17.42 4.50
N ASP A 103 -8.92 -18.17 3.45
CA ASP A 103 -7.65 -18.89 3.41
C ASP A 103 -6.49 -17.90 3.49
N THR A 104 -5.50 -18.21 4.33
CA THR A 104 -4.42 -17.28 4.64
C THR A 104 -3.63 -16.90 3.40
N LYS A 105 -3.24 -17.87 2.56
CA LYS A 105 -2.41 -17.60 1.38
C LYS A 105 -3.20 -16.88 0.30
N ALA A 106 -4.45 -17.30 0.09
CA ALA A 106 -5.33 -16.71 -0.92
C ALA A 106 -5.83 -15.30 -0.53
N ALA A 107 -5.88 -14.96 0.76
CA ALA A 107 -6.29 -13.64 1.23
C ALA A 107 -5.17 -12.59 1.10
N LEU A 108 -3.90 -12.97 1.26
CA LEU A 108 -2.75 -12.02 1.25
C LEU A 108 -2.69 -11.07 0.03
N PRO A 109 -3.01 -11.48 -1.20
CA PRO A 109 -3.09 -10.56 -2.34
C PRO A 109 -4.03 -9.37 -2.12
N TYR A 110 -5.14 -9.55 -1.40
CA TYR A 110 -6.10 -8.47 -1.10
C TYR A 110 -5.55 -7.49 -0.07
N PHE A 111 -4.78 -7.97 0.91
CA PHE A 111 -4.02 -7.11 1.82
C PHE A 111 -2.97 -6.29 1.08
N ASN A 112 -2.22 -6.93 0.18
CA ASN A 112 -1.24 -6.23 -0.65
C ASN A 112 -1.91 -5.19 -1.55
N GLY A 113 -3.10 -5.50 -2.09
CA GLY A 113 -3.94 -4.55 -2.80
C GLY A 113 -4.25 -3.33 -1.92
N ALA A 114 -4.78 -3.53 -0.71
CA ALA A 114 -5.07 -2.43 0.21
C ALA A 114 -3.82 -1.59 0.54
N VAL A 115 -2.67 -2.21 0.78
CA VAL A 115 -1.40 -1.50 1.00
C VAL A 115 -0.99 -0.69 -0.25
N GLN A 116 -1.03 -1.28 -1.43
CA GLN A 116 -0.71 -0.61 -2.71
C GLN A 116 -1.68 0.51 -3.04
N HIS A 117 -2.92 0.37 -2.60
CA HIS A 117 -3.87 1.45 -2.70
C HIS A 117 -3.42 2.63 -1.85
N HIS A 118 -2.65 2.45 -0.77
CA HIS A 118 -2.28 3.39 0.30
C HIS A 118 -3.37 3.53 1.36
N CYS A 119 -3.96 2.41 1.79
CA CYS A 119 -4.82 2.37 2.97
C CYS A 119 -3.95 2.53 4.22
N GLU A 120 -4.08 3.63 4.96
CA GLU A 120 -3.33 3.89 6.19
C GLU A 120 -3.82 3.02 7.35
N LEU A 121 -5.09 2.60 7.29
CA LEU A 121 -5.68 1.59 8.16
C LEU A 121 -6.31 0.48 7.33
N ILE A 122 -5.97 -0.77 7.65
CA ILE A 122 -6.61 -1.96 7.09
C ILE A 122 -7.45 -2.62 8.18
N VAL A 123 -8.74 -2.76 7.93
CA VAL A 123 -9.71 -3.35 8.86
C VAL A 123 -10.10 -4.73 8.34
N THR A 124 -10.09 -5.72 9.21
CA THR A 124 -10.51 -7.10 8.92
C THR A 124 -11.54 -7.57 9.92
N VAL A 125 -12.39 -8.50 9.50
CA VAL A 125 -13.52 -8.98 10.28
C VAL A 125 -13.43 -10.48 10.48
N GLY A 126 -13.69 -10.91 11.72
CA GLY A 126 -13.81 -12.31 12.07
C GLY A 126 -12.50 -13.00 12.46
N THR A 127 -12.63 -14.14 13.12
CA THR A 127 -11.51 -14.99 13.53
C THR A 127 -10.82 -15.66 12.34
N GLY A 128 -11.57 -15.98 11.28
CA GLY A 128 -11.03 -16.58 10.06
C GLY A 128 -10.00 -15.71 9.34
N MET A 129 -10.13 -14.38 9.43
CA MET A 129 -9.18 -13.45 8.81
C MET A 129 -7.92 -13.23 9.65
N LYS A 130 -7.93 -13.58 10.95
CA LYS A 130 -6.82 -13.32 11.87
C LYS A 130 -5.45 -13.82 11.36
N PRO A 131 -5.30 -15.07 10.87
CA PRO A 131 -3.99 -15.54 10.41
C PRO A 131 -3.46 -14.75 9.22
N ALA A 132 -4.33 -14.35 8.29
CA ALA A 132 -3.98 -13.50 7.15
C ALA A 132 -3.59 -12.09 7.59
N THR A 133 -4.36 -11.49 8.51
CA THR A 133 -4.04 -10.16 9.07
C THR A 133 -2.70 -10.18 9.80
N GLU A 134 -2.45 -11.20 10.61
CA GLU A 134 -1.16 -11.34 11.31
C GLU A 134 -0.01 -11.54 10.33
N ALA A 135 -0.19 -12.33 9.27
CA ALA A 135 0.81 -12.51 8.22
C ALA A 135 1.10 -11.19 7.47
N ALA A 136 0.05 -10.48 7.03
CA ALA A 136 0.17 -9.19 6.35
C ALA A 136 0.86 -8.14 7.23
N ALA A 137 0.55 -8.12 8.53
CA ALA A 137 1.20 -7.23 9.48
C ALA A 137 2.66 -7.60 9.79
N ARG A 138 3.14 -8.84 9.54
CA ARG A 138 4.59 -9.11 9.64
C ARG A 138 5.31 -8.61 8.40
N ALA A 139 4.68 -8.77 7.24
CA ALA A 139 5.22 -8.28 5.98
C ALA A 139 5.23 -6.75 5.89
N ASN A 140 4.33 -6.07 6.61
CA ASN A 140 4.17 -4.61 6.56
C ASN A 140 4.20 -4.02 7.99
N PRO A 141 5.39 -3.89 8.62
CA PRO A 141 5.49 -3.48 10.02
C PRO A 141 5.04 -2.04 10.30
N HIS A 142 4.95 -1.17 9.28
CA HIS A 142 4.46 0.21 9.41
C HIS A 142 2.96 0.35 9.11
N GLN A 143 2.30 -0.72 8.67
CA GLN A 143 0.88 -0.70 8.32
C GLN A 143 0.05 -0.91 9.58
N ASN A 144 -0.94 -0.04 9.81
CA ASN A 144 -1.87 -0.21 10.92
C ASN A 144 -3.02 -1.14 10.52
N PHE A 145 -3.37 -2.03 11.45
CA PHE A 145 -4.47 -2.96 11.31
C PHE A 145 -5.47 -2.87 12.48
N VAL A 146 -6.74 -3.11 12.18
CA VAL A 146 -7.77 -3.40 13.18
C VAL A 146 -8.42 -4.74 12.83
N ILE A 147 -8.52 -5.64 13.81
CA ILE A 147 -9.30 -6.88 13.69
C ILE A 147 -10.55 -6.75 14.55
N ILE A 148 -11.71 -7.04 13.97
CA ILE A 148 -13.01 -6.98 14.65
C ILE A 148 -13.51 -8.41 14.86
N GLY A 149 -13.92 -8.76 16.08
CA GLY A 149 -14.38 -10.10 16.43
C GLY A 149 -13.25 -11.10 16.70
N ALA A 150 -11.98 -10.66 16.70
CA ALA A 150 -10.85 -11.46 17.11
C ALA A 150 -9.75 -10.60 17.75
N THR A 151 -8.86 -11.23 18.50
CA THR A 151 -7.74 -10.57 19.19
C THR A 151 -6.42 -10.99 18.56
N SER A 152 -5.41 -10.12 18.66
CA SER A 152 -4.03 -10.42 18.27
C SER A 152 -3.07 -9.77 19.25
N ALA A 153 -1.98 -10.46 19.59
CA ALA A 153 -0.92 -9.92 20.43
C ALA A 153 0.16 -9.18 19.63
N ARG A 154 0.00 -9.08 18.30
CA ARG A 154 1.03 -8.48 17.44
C ARG A 154 1.00 -6.95 17.52
N PRO A 155 2.17 -6.28 17.45
CA PRO A 155 2.21 -4.83 17.33
C PRO A 155 1.50 -4.38 16.04
N HIS A 156 1.00 -3.15 16.04
CA HIS A 156 0.25 -2.55 14.93
C HIS A 156 -1.06 -3.25 14.57
N ILE A 157 -1.54 -4.17 15.41
CA ILE A 157 -2.87 -4.77 15.30
C ILE A 157 -3.68 -4.40 16.54
N ALA A 158 -4.68 -3.52 16.36
CA ALA A 158 -5.69 -3.27 17.37
C ALA A 158 -6.86 -4.25 17.23
N ALA A 159 -7.54 -4.55 18.34
CA ALA A 159 -8.71 -5.43 18.36
C ALA A 159 -9.98 -4.69 18.79
N ILE A 160 -11.12 -5.12 18.25
CA ILE A 160 -12.48 -4.76 18.73
C ILE A 160 -13.22 -6.07 18.99
N ALA A 161 -13.71 -6.27 20.21
CA ALA A 161 -14.48 -7.46 20.56
C ALA A 161 -15.93 -7.36 20.04
N ALA A 162 -16.50 -8.50 19.61
CA ALA A 162 -17.89 -8.62 19.17
C ALA A 162 -18.45 -10.03 19.44
N PRO A 163 -18.65 -10.43 20.72
CA PRO A 163 -19.02 -11.80 21.08
C PRO A 163 -20.47 -12.19 20.72
N ASP A 164 -21.39 -11.23 20.62
CA ASP A 164 -22.81 -11.44 20.36
C ASP A 164 -23.38 -10.40 19.38
N ASP A 165 -24.64 -10.57 18.99
CA ASP A 165 -25.29 -9.73 17.98
C ASP A 165 -25.41 -8.24 18.38
N PRO A 166 -25.81 -7.87 19.60
CA PRO A 166 -25.74 -6.48 20.07
C PRO A 166 -24.31 -5.92 20.01
N ALA A 167 -23.31 -6.70 20.40
CA ALA A 167 -21.92 -6.28 20.35
C ALA A 167 -21.41 -6.12 18.91
N LYS A 168 -21.94 -6.84 17.92
CA LYS A 168 -21.60 -6.62 16.51
C LYS A 168 -21.98 -5.22 16.04
N GLU A 169 -23.14 -4.71 16.45
CA GLU A 169 -23.55 -3.34 16.12
C GLU A 169 -22.69 -2.31 16.85
N GLN A 170 -22.41 -2.54 18.14
CA GLN A 170 -21.52 -1.67 18.90
C GLN A 170 -20.10 -1.65 18.34
N ALA A 171 -19.61 -2.77 17.83
CA ALA A 171 -18.29 -2.87 17.20
C ALA A 171 -18.14 -1.93 16.00
N GLY A 172 -19.22 -1.71 15.23
CA GLY A 172 -19.24 -0.69 14.16
C GLY A 172 -19.03 0.73 14.71
N LYS A 173 -19.73 1.09 15.77
CA LYS A 173 -19.59 2.41 16.43
C LYS A 173 -18.20 2.61 17.03
N GLU A 174 -17.65 1.57 17.67
CA GLU A 174 -16.29 1.60 18.20
C GLU A 174 -15.24 1.68 17.08
N LEU A 175 -15.48 1.03 15.94
CA LEU A 175 -14.63 1.17 14.76
C LEU A 175 -14.61 2.62 14.27
N ALA A 176 -15.78 3.28 14.19
CA ALA A 176 -15.85 4.68 13.77
C ALA A 176 -14.99 5.59 14.66
N LYS A 177 -15.10 5.44 16.00
CA LYS A 177 -14.27 6.16 16.96
C LYS A 177 -12.78 5.89 16.78
N LYS A 178 -12.38 4.63 16.57
CA LYS A 178 -10.98 4.26 16.33
C LYS A 178 -10.45 4.89 15.04
N VAL A 179 -11.23 4.89 13.96
CA VAL A 179 -10.87 5.57 12.71
C VAL A 179 -10.61 7.06 12.98
N SER A 180 -11.50 7.75 13.69
CA SER A 180 -11.29 9.15 14.09
C SER A 180 -10.01 9.33 14.92
N ALA A 181 -9.71 8.44 15.85
CA ALA A 181 -8.48 8.49 16.64
C ALA A 181 -7.21 8.35 15.77
N PHE A 182 -7.22 7.48 14.76
CA PHE A 182 -6.11 7.37 13.80
C PHE A 182 -5.94 8.66 12.97
N ILE A 183 -7.03 9.29 12.54
CA ILE A 183 -6.98 10.57 11.83
C ILE A 183 -6.35 11.64 12.70
N THR A 184 -6.74 11.72 13.98
CA THR A 184 -6.17 12.70 14.93
C THR A 184 -4.69 12.44 15.19
N ALA A 185 -4.28 11.18 15.36
CA ALA A 185 -2.88 10.81 15.60
C ALA A 185 -1.95 11.04 14.39
N ARG A 186 -2.50 11.24 13.19
CA ARG A 186 -1.76 11.58 11.97
C ARG A 186 -1.37 13.06 11.91
N ARG A 187 -2.13 13.94 12.59
CA ARG A 187 -1.91 15.39 12.61
C ARG A 187 -0.89 15.77 13.66
#